data_AF-A0A949Q6X1-F1
#
_entry.id   AF-A0A949Q6X1-F1
#
_cell.length_a   1.000
_cell.length_b   1.000
_cell.length_c   1.000
_cell.angle_alpha   90.00
_cell.angle_beta   90.00
_cell.angle_gamma   90.00
#
_symmetry.space_group_name_H-M   'P 1'
#
loop_
_entity.id
_entity.type
_entity.pdbx_description
1 polymer ?
#
loop_
_entity_poly.entity_id
_entity_poly.type
_entity_poly.pdbx_seq_one_letter_code
_entity_poly.pdbx_strand_id
1 'polypeptide(L)' 'MPRYTQGMMDVGATVCLPKNPACKQCPVQAQCLAYAQGNPQRYPVKTRKLKRSSQSVYLLWAHTEDGD' A
#
# COMPACT_ATOMS: atom_id res chain seq x y z
N MET A 1 -6.11 -16.11 -1.31
CA MET A 1 -6.26 -15.11 -0.21
C MET A 1 -7.72 -15.06 0.21
N PRO A 2 -8.03 -15.00 1.51
CA PRO A 2 -9.39 -14.82 2.00
C PRO A 2 -10.07 -13.57 1.39
N ARG A 3 -11.39 -13.63 1.14
CA ARG A 3 -12.15 -12.49 0.58
C ARG A 3 -12.03 -11.22 1.44
N TYR A 4 -11.99 -11.39 2.76
CA TYR A 4 -11.82 -10.28 3.71
C TYR A 4 -10.51 -9.52 3.50
N THR A 5 -9.39 -10.24 3.41
CA THR A 5 -8.07 -9.63 3.22
C THR A 5 -7.97 -8.94 1.86
N GLN A 6 -8.57 -9.52 0.82
CA GLN A 6 -8.61 -8.90 -0.51
C GLN A 6 -9.42 -7.61 -0.48
N GLY A 7 -10.61 -7.63 0.11
CA GLY A 7 -11.44 -6.42 0.23
C GLY A 7 -10.73 -5.30 0.99
N MET A 8 -9.97 -5.61 2.04
CA MET A 8 -9.17 -4.61 2.76
C MET A 8 -8.07 -4.00 1.88
N MET A 9 -7.38 -4.82 1.08
CA MET A 9 -6.38 -4.34 0.13
C MET A 9 -6.98 -3.46 -0.96
N ASP A 10 -8.13 -3.86 -1.52
CA ASP A 10 -8.82 -3.12 -2.59
C ASP A 10 -9.27 -1.72 -2.09
N VAL A 11 -9.77 -1.63 -0.85
CA VAL A 11 -10.10 -0.34 -0.22
C VAL A 11 -8.87 0.55 -0.09
N GLY A 12 -7.72 0.01 0.31
CA GLY A 12 -6.47 0.77 0.39
C GLY A 12 -5.93 1.22 -0.97
N ALA A 13 -6.14 0.41 -2.02
CA ALA A 13 -5.66 0.69 -3.37
C ALA A 13 -6.53 1.70 -4.13
N THR A 14 -7.84 1.76 -3.85
CA THR A 14 -8.80 2.51 -4.68
C THR A 14 -9.55 3.62 -3.94
N VAL A 15 -9.69 3.53 -2.61
CA VAL A 15 -10.53 4.45 -1.82
C VAL A 15 -9.72 5.23 -0.77
N CYS A 16 -9.05 4.52 0.14
CA CYS A 16 -8.28 5.11 1.25
C CYS A 16 -6.86 5.48 0.79
N LEU A 17 -6.78 6.36 -0.21
CA LEU A 17 -5.54 6.75 -0.87
C LEU A 17 -4.66 7.64 0.02
N PRO A 18 -3.31 7.58 -0.12
CA PRO A 18 -2.38 8.43 0.63
C PRO A 18 -2.60 9.94 0.42
N LYS A 19 -3.17 10.33 -0.72
CA LYS A 19 -3.56 11.70 -1.05
C LYS A 19 -4.99 11.67 -1.59
N ASN A 20 -5.79 12.67 -1.21
CA ASN A 20 -7.19 12.82 -1.65
C ASN A 20 -8.02 11.53 -1.49
N PRO A 21 -8.15 10.99 -0.27
CA PRO A 21 -8.93 9.78 -0.05
C PRO A 21 -10.40 10.02 -0.40
N ALA A 22 -11.00 9.02 -1.02
CA ALA A 22 -12.38 9.02 -1.49
C ALA A 22 -13.37 8.75 -0.34
N CYS A 23 -13.28 9.52 0.75
CA CYS A 23 -14.00 9.20 1.99
C CYS A 23 -15.52 9.06 1.81
N LYS A 24 -16.15 9.90 0.96
CA LYS A 24 -17.59 9.82 0.63
C LYS A 24 -18.01 8.48 0.04
N GLN A 25 -17.08 7.77 -0.59
CA GLN A 25 -17.29 6.46 -1.22
C GLN A 25 -16.88 5.30 -0.29
N CYS A 26 -16.31 5.61 0.87
CA CYS A 26 -15.67 4.62 1.72
C CYS A 26 -16.71 3.77 2.46
N PRO A 27 -16.72 2.44 2.29
CA PRO A 27 -17.72 1.56 2.89
C PRO A 27 -17.64 1.53 4.42
N VAL A 28 -16.51 1.96 4.99
CA VAL A 28 -16.26 2.01 6.44
C VAL A 28 -16.17 3.44 6.98
N GLN A 29 -16.61 4.45 6.21
CA GLN A 29 -16.53 5.87 6.59
C GLN A 29 -17.12 6.13 8.00
N ALA A 30 -18.28 5.53 8.30
CA ALA A 30 -18.98 5.72 9.57
C ALA A 30 -18.17 5.26 10.80
N GLN A 31 -17.22 4.36 10.61
CA GLN A 31 -16.35 3.83 11.67
C GLN A 31 -14.93 4.44 11.62
N CYS A 32 -14.65 5.31 10.65
CA CYS A 32 -13.31 5.85 10.43
C CYS A 32 -13.04 7.05 11.37
N LEU A 33 -12.19 6.83 12.38
CA LEU A 33 -11.76 7.90 13.30
C LEU A 33 -11.07 9.07 12.58
N ALA A 34 -10.25 8.78 11.56
CA ALA A 34 -9.52 9.80 10.83
C ALA A 34 -10.46 10.71 10.01
N TYR A 35 -11.58 10.15 9.53
CA TYR A 35 -12.66 10.92 8.90
C TYR A 35 -13.45 11.73 9.93
N ALA A 36 -13.81 11.12 11.08
CA ALA A 36 -14.51 11.81 12.16
C ALA A 36 -13.71 13.02 12.72
N GLN A 37 -12.38 12.93 12.70
CA GLN A 37 -11.47 14.03 13.06
C GLN A 37 -11.27 15.07 11.94
N GLY A 38 -11.87 14.86 10.76
CA GLY A 38 -11.76 15.75 9.61
C GLY A 38 -10.39 15.76 8.93
N ASN A 39 -9.48 14.84 9.28
CA ASN A 39 -8.11 14.84 8.74
C ASN A 39 -7.58 13.42 8.42
N PRO A 40 -8.19 12.72 7.44
CA PRO A 40 -7.74 11.38 7.04
C PRO A 40 -6.33 11.37 6.45
N GLN A 41 -5.88 12.46 5.81
CA GLN A 41 -4.57 12.57 5.19
C GLN A 41 -3.41 12.69 6.19
N ARG A 42 -3.70 12.96 7.47
CA ARG A 42 -2.69 12.93 8.54
C ARG A 42 -2.12 11.53 8.78
N TYR A 43 -2.80 10.50 8.28
CA TYR A 43 -2.46 9.10 8.47
C TYR A 43 -1.99 8.43 7.16
N PRO A 44 -1.14 7.39 7.23
CA PRO A 44 -0.44 6.95 8.43
C PRO A 44 0.66 7.92 8.85
N VAL A 45 0.96 7.98 10.14
CA VAL A 45 2.12 8.71 10.65
C VAL A 45 3.38 7.93 10.27
N LYS A 46 4.20 8.50 9.39
CA LYS A 46 5.46 7.88 8.98
C LYS A 46 6.38 7.76 10.19
N THR A 47 6.72 6.53 10.55
CA THR A 47 7.84 6.26 11.45
C THR A 47 9.16 6.43 10.68
N ARG A 48 10.27 6.53 11.41
CA ARG A 48 11.64 6.82 10.96
C ARG A 48 11.93 6.48 9.48
N LYS A 49 12.57 7.41 8.75
CA LYS A 49 13.10 7.14 7.40
C LYS A 49 14.17 6.03 7.46
N LEU A 50 13.99 4.97 6.67
CA LEU A 50 15.00 3.93 6.51
C LEU A 50 16.23 4.52 5.77
N LYS A 51 17.43 4.29 6.30
CA LYS A 51 18.66 4.68 5.61
C LYS A 51 18.88 3.71 4.46
N ARG A 52 18.78 4.20 3.22
CA ARG A 52 19.03 3.41 2.02
C ARG A 52 20.51 3.02 1.98
N SER A 53 20.80 1.73 1.97
CA SER A 53 22.12 1.18 1.68
C SER A 53 22.14 0.64 0.24
N SER A 54 23.28 0.78 -0.43
CA SER A 54 23.53 0.09 -1.69
C SER A 54 24.18 -1.26 -1.39
N GLN A 55 23.78 -2.29 -2.11
CA GLN A 55 24.42 -3.60 -2.12
C GLN A 55 24.62 -3.98 -3.58
N SER A 56 25.82 -4.46 -3.92
CA SER A 56 26.10 -5.00 -5.25
C SER A 56 25.62 -6.44 -5.30
N VAL A 57 24.73 -6.76 -6.24
CA VAL A 57 24.22 -8.12 -6.45
C VAL A 57 24.55 -8.52 -7.88
N TYR A 58 25.14 -9.70 -8.04
CA TYR A 58 25.37 -10.32 -9.33
C TYR A 58 24.25 -11.33 -9.57
N LEU A 59 23.50 -11.17 -10.67
CA LEU A 59 22.64 -12.23 -11.18
C LEU A 59 23.40 -13.03 -12.22
N LEU A 60 23.38 -14.35 -12.07
CA LEU A 60 23.79 -15.28 -13.10
C LEU A 60 22.53 -15.83 -13.76
N TRP A 61 22.46 -15.71 -15.08
CA TRP A 61 21.41 -16.33 -15.88
C TRP A 61 22.02 -17.56 -16.55
N ALA A 62 21.58 -18.75 -16.15
CA ALA A 62 21.92 -19.99 -16.85
C ALA A 62 20.96 -20.18 -18.03
N HIS A 63 21.49 -20.34 -19.23
CA HIS A 63 20.73 -20.65 -20.44
C HIS A 63 21.25 -21.98 -21.00
N THR A 64 20.36 -22.72 -21.64
CA THR A 64 20.68 -23.91 -22.45
C THR A 64 21.07 -23.48 -23.88
N GLU A 65 21.75 -24.34 -24.65
CA GLU A 65 22.15 -24.01 -26.04
C GLU A 65 20.95 -23.72 -26.97
N ASP A 66 19.78 -24.25 -26.63
CA ASP A 66 18.52 -24.04 -27.38
C ASP A 66 17.76 -22.76 -26.99
N GLY A 67 18.24 -22.02 -25.98
CA GLY A 67 17.69 -20.71 -25.63
C GLY A 67 16.26 -20.75 -25.10
N ASP A 68 16.08 -21.32 -23.91
CA ASP A 68 15.19 -20.80 -22.84
C ASP A 68 15.50 -21.50 -21.51
#